data_AF-A0A535PFM4-F1
#
_entry.id   AF-A0A535PFM4-F1
#
_cell.length_a   1.000
_cell.length_b   1.000
_cell.length_c   1.000
_cell.angle_alpha   90.00
_cell.angle_beta   90.00
_cell.angle_gamma   90.00
#
_symmetry.space_group_name_H-M   'P 1'
#
loop_
_entity.id
_entity.type
_entity.pdbx_description
1 polymer ?
#
loop_
_entity_poly.entity_id
_entity_poly.type
_entity_poly.pdbx_seq_one_letter_code
_entity_poly.pdbx_strand_id
1 'polypeptide(L)'
;MRRALPIAAILAAIAILVLAPSVGAFTLNGCTMVVQSSGPDGSALDAASGPGAAGTEADPLIVDWNGTVNWSGTTGSQVIKKNSWHVEVFYIPTPERGNSANDGGDTSGDGTINVKDNAPFRFTGLYFVSGAISGDGGSCDGSGWVKVAGDPVGTLPFFVGLVLALLGVLMLALGVVRGQVLASIVGGLLAGLGVAVLLVISASVPLGAATPLAILAIGIVVGIAAALLGRSRASRPL
;
A
#
# COMPACT_ATOMS: atom_id res chain seq x y z
N MET A 1 16.63 -11.86 -35.06
CA MET A 1 15.67 -12.58 -34.20
C MET A 1 16.03 -12.61 -32.71
N ARG A 2 17.29 -12.82 -32.29
CA ARG A 2 17.70 -12.84 -30.86
C ARG A 2 17.48 -11.56 -30.03
N ARG A 3 17.23 -10.40 -30.66
CA ARG A 3 16.94 -9.12 -29.96
C ARG A 3 15.44 -8.85 -29.72
N ALA A 4 14.54 -9.60 -30.35
CA ALA A 4 13.09 -9.39 -30.23
C ALA A 4 12.49 -10.05 -28.97
N LEU A 5 13.10 -11.15 -28.52
CA LEU A 5 12.66 -11.90 -27.33
C LEU A 5 12.65 -11.07 -26.01
N PRO A 6 13.70 -10.28 -25.67
CA PRO A 6 13.70 -9.52 -24.42
C PRO A 6 12.69 -8.36 -24.44
N ILE A 7 12.45 -7.74 -25.59
CA ILE A 7 11.46 -6.64 -25.72
C ILE A 7 10.04 -7.19 -25.55
N ALA A 8 9.74 -8.35 -26.15
CA ALA A 8 8.46 -9.02 -25.99
C ALA A 8 8.21 -9.48 -24.54
N ALA A 9 9.24 -9.94 -23.83
CA ALA A 9 9.14 -10.30 -22.41
C ALA A 9 8.91 -9.07 -21.51
N ILE A 10 9.56 -7.94 -21.81
CA ILE A 10 9.33 -6.67 -21.09
C ILE A 10 7.91 -6.17 -21.35
N LEU A 11 7.42 -6.20 -22.59
CA LEU A 11 6.06 -5.79 -22.94
C LEU A 11 4.99 -6.73 -22.35
N ALA A 12 5.24 -8.03 -22.33
CA ALA A 12 4.34 -9.00 -21.68
C ALA A 12 4.31 -8.82 -20.16
N ALA A 13 5.44 -8.50 -19.54
CA ALA A 13 5.51 -8.20 -18.11
C ALA A 13 4.80 -6.88 -17.75
N ILE A 14 4.84 -5.88 -18.64
CA ILE A 14 4.07 -4.63 -18.51
C ILE A 14 2.56 -4.90 -18.69
N ALA A 15 2.17 -5.77 -19.63
CA ALA A 15 0.77 -6.08 -19.91
C ALA A 15 0.05 -6.85 -18.78
N ILE A 16 0.79 -7.62 -17.97
CA ILE A 16 0.23 -8.35 -16.81
C ILE A 16 -0.10 -7.40 -15.64
N LEU A 17 0.41 -6.16 -15.65
CA LEU A 17 0.17 -5.18 -14.58
C LEU A 17 -1.23 -4.54 -14.60
N VAL A 18 -2.07 -4.86 -15.59
CA VAL A 18 -3.35 -4.14 -15.86
C VAL A 18 -4.60 -4.90 -15.38
N LEU A 19 -4.44 -6.02 -14.67
CA LEU A 19 -5.57 -6.82 -14.19
C LEU A 19 -5.62 -6.84 -12.66
N ALA A 20 -5.86 -5.69 -12.04
CA ALA A 20 -6.29 -5.65 -10.64
C ALA A 20 -7.82 -5.82 -10.59
N PRO A 21 -8.36 -6.82 -9.87
CA PRO A 21 -9.80 -6.89 -9.63
C PRO A 21 -10.20 -5.71 -8.75
N SER A 22 -11.25 -4.98 -9.14
CA SER A 22 -11.85 -3.95 -8.29
C SER A 22 -12.43 -4.59 -7.04
N VAL A 23 -11.81 -4.35 -5.88
CA VAL A 23 -12.29 -4.84 -4.58
C VAL A 23 -13.35 -3.88 -4.04
N GLY A 24 -14.41 -4.46 -3.46
CA GLY A 24 -15.65 -3.78 -3.05
C GLY A 24 -15.48 -2.66 -2.01
N ALA A 25 -16.59 -1.93 -1.82
CA ALA A 25 -16.73 -0.78 -0.92
C ALA A 25 -16.45 -1.14 0.53
N PHE A 26 -16.31 -0.13 1.40
CA PHE A 26 -16.03 -0.28 2.84
C PHE A 26 -16.87 -1.40 3.48
N THR A 27 -16.31 -2.61 3.49
CA THR A 27 -17.04 -3.84 3.78
C THR A 27 -17.04 -4.01 5.28
N LEU A 28 -18.22 -4.25 5.86
CA LEU A 28 -18.35 -4.59 7.27
C LEU A 28 -19.25 -5.82 7.40
N ASN A 29 -18.81 -6.75 8.24
CA ASN A 29 -19.55 -7.96 8.60
C ASN A 29 -19.91 -7.88 10.08
N GLY A 30 -21.20 -8.00 10.42
CA GLY A 30 -21.66 -8.01 11.82
C GLY A 30 -21.71 -6.64 12.51
N CYS A 31 -21.46 -5.54 11.79
CA CYS A 31 -21.46 -4.19 12.35
C CYS A 31 -21.69 -3.13 11.28
N THR A 32 -21.98 -1.92 11.74
CA THR A 32 -22.01 -0.71 10.93
C THR A 32 -21.04 0.31 11.49
N MET A 33 -20.42 1.11 10.62
CA MET A 33 -19.50 2.17 11.03
C MET A 33 -19.62 3.35 10.09
N VAL A 34 -19.52 4.56 10.65
CA VAL A 34 -19.40 5.81 9.92
C VAL A 34 -18.07 6.43 10.28
N VAL A 35 -17.37 6.91 9.26
CA VAL A 35 -16.04 7.49 9.36
C VAL A 35 -16.07 8.84 8.66
N GLN A 36 -15.57 9.87 9.32
CA GLN A 36 -15.48 11.22 8.77
C GLN A 36 -14.06 11.74 8.95
N SER A 37 -13.43 12.11 7.84
CA SER A 37 -12.12 12.74 7.87
C SER A 37 -12.25 14.26 7.87
N SER A 38 -11.37 14.89 8.65
CA SER A 38 -11.23 16.34 8.70
C SER A 38 -9.78 16.75 8.44
N GLY A 39 -9.61 17.93 7.84
CA GLY A 39 -8.32 18.56 7.60
C GLY A 39 -7.72 19.14 8.89
N PRO A 40 -6.50 19.69 8.80
CA PRO A 40 -5.80 20.26 9.95
C PRO A 40 -6.50 21.48 10.57
N ASP A 41 -7.39 22.14 9.83
CA ASP A 41 -8.22 23.26 10.28
C ASP A 41 -9.60 22.81 10.81
N GLY A 42 -9.86 21.50 10.85
CA GLY A 42 -11.14 20.92 11.24
C GLY A 42 -12.20 20.92 10.13
N SER A 43 -11.88 21.42 8.93
CA SER A 43 -12.80 21.33 7.78
C SER A 43 -13.06 19.87 7.41
N ALA A 44 -14.30 19.53 7.07
CA ALA A 44 -14.62 18.18 6.61
C ALA A 44 -13.96 17.93 5.24
N LEU A 45 -13.22 16.83 5.13
CA LEU A 45 -12.57 16.40 3.89
C LEU A 45 -13.39 15.37 3.16
N ASP A 46 -13.80 14.32 3.87
CA ASP A 46 -14.48 13.17 3.27
C ASP A 46 -15.20 12.34 4.32
N ALA A 47 -16.08 11.43 3.89
CA ALA A 47 -16.76 10.50 4.76
C ALA A 47 -17.06 9.17 4.06
N ALA A 48 -16.98 8.08 4.82
CA ALA A 48 -17.37 6.75 4.39
C ALA A 48 -18.24 6.10 5.44
N SER A 49 -19.11 5.18 5.01
CA SER A 49 -19.88 4.35 5.93
C SER A 49 -19.93 2.92 5.43
N GLY A 50 -19.97 1.98 6.37
CA GLY A 50 -20.21 0.58 6.13
C GLY A 50 -21.51 0.17 6.82
N PRO A 51 -22.44 -0.49 6.11
CA PRO A 51 -22.43 -0.73 4.66
C PRO A 51 -22.61 0.58 3.87
N GLY A 52 -21.94 0.71 2.73
CA GLY A 52 -22.01 1.90 1.87
C GLY A 52 -21.26 1.72 0.54
N ALA A 53 -21.22 2.78 -0.28
CA ALA A 53 -20.58 2.76 -1.61
C ALA A 53 -19.16 3.33 -1.63
N ALA A 54 -18.80 4.13 -0.62
CA ALA A 54 -17.48 4.75 -0.48
C ALA A 54 -16.46 3.79 0.17
N GLY A 55 -15.18 4.16 0.16
CA GLY A 55 -14.09 3.36 0.69
C GLY A 55 -13.68 2.19 -0.22
N THR A 56 -13.97 2.29 -1.53
CA THR A 56 -13.47 1.38 -2.57
C THR A 56 -12.11 1.84 -3.07
N GLU A 57 -11.41 1.02 -3.87
CA GLU A 57 -10.16 1.45 -4.52
C GLU A 57 -10.38 2.65 -5.46
N ALA A 58 -11.53 2.69 -6.16
CA ALA A 58 -11.89 3.74 -7.11
C ALA A 58 -12.47 5.00 -6.45
N ASP A 59 -13.01 4.85 -5.24
CA ASP A 59 -13.60 5.91 -4.41
C ASP A 59 -13.14 5.71 -2.95
N PRO A 60 -11.84 5.94 -2.67
CA PRO A 60 -11.25 5.70 -1.35
C PRO A 60 -11.60 6.82 -0.39
N LEU A 61 -11.64 6.51 0.91
CA LEU A 61 -11.75 7.54 1.94
C LEU A 61 -10.50 8.42 1.93
N ILE A 62 -10.67 9.72 1.69
CA ILE A 62 -9.57 10.68 1.68
C ILE A 62 -9.28 11.16 3.10
N VAL A 63 -8.02 11.10 3.51
CA VAL A 63 -7.55 11.61 4.80
C VAL A 63 -6.35 12.54 4.63
N ASP A 64 -6.21 13.54 5.51
CA ASP A 64 -5.02 14.38 5.57
C ASP A 64 -4.06 13.89 6.67
N TRP A 65 -2.76 13.93 6.40
CA TRP A 65 -1.73 13.53 7.36
C TRP A 65 -1.80 14.29 8.69
N ASN A 66 -2.06 15.60 8.64
CA ASN A 66 -2.23 16.45 9.80
C ASN A 66 -3.69 16.58 10.24
N GLY A 67 -4.59 15.83 9.60
CA GLY A 67 -6.01 15.80 9.89
C GLY A 67 -6.37 14.78 10.96
N THR A 68 -7.68 14.66 11.17
CA THR A 68 -8.29 13.70 12.07
C THR A 68 -9.28 12.80 11.35
N VAL A 69 -9.59 11.67 11.97
CA VAL A 69 -10.66 10.79 11.55
C VAL A 69 -11.55 10.53 12.76
N ASN A 70 -12.79 10.99 12.66
CA ASN A 70 -13.84 10.68 13.61
C ASN A 70 -14.55 9.41 13.14
N TRP A 71 -14.75 8.46 14.04
CA TRP A 71 -15.48 7.23 13.74
C TRP A 71 -16.57 7.00 14.77
N SER A 72 -17.65 6.38 14.34
CA SER A 72 -18.70 5.86 15.20
C SER A 72 -19.20 4.55 14.63
N GLY A 73 -19.34 3.53 15.46
CA GLY A 73 -19.73 2.19 15.03
C GLY A 73 -20.65 1.49 16.01
N THR A 74 -21.38 0.50 15.52
CA THR A 74 -22.24 -0.36 16.34
C THR A 74 -22.28 -1.78 15.82
N THR A 75 -22.36 -2.74 16.75
CA THR A 75 -22.61 -4.16 16.51
C THR A 75 -24.12 -4.49 16.56
N GLY A 76 -24.98 -3.46 16.51
CA GLY A 76 -26.43 -3.60 16.60
C GLY A 76 -26.86 -4.14 17.97
N SER A 77 -27.49 -5.30 17.99
CA SER A 77 -27.93 -5.97 19.23
C SER A 77 -26.89 -6.93 19.81
N GLN A 78 -25.74 -7.14 19.14
CA GLN A 78 -24.72 -8.07 19.60
C GLN A 78 -23.80 -7.42 20.63
N VAL A 79 -23.72 -8.00 21.81
CA VAL A 79 -22.78 -7.59 22.86
C VAL A 79 -21.51 -8.44 22.75
N ILE A 80 -20.37 -7.79 22.49
CA ILE A 80 -19.06 -8.46 22.41
C ILE A 80 -18.27 -8.19 23.68
N LYS A 81 -18.22 -9.16 24.59
CA LYS A 81 -17.48 -9.12 25.86
C LYS A 81 -16.07 -9.69 25.72
N LYS A 82 -15.18 -9.33 26.64
CA LYS A 82 -13.76 -9.74 26.65
C LYS A 82 -13.12 -9.63 25.27
N ASN A 83 -13.41 -8.53 24.60
CA ASN A 83 -13.06 -8.34 23.21
C ASN A 83 -11.58 -7.98 23.07
N SER A 84 -11.05 -8.29 21.89
CA SER A 84 -9.80 -7.78 21.37
C SER A 84 -10.04 -7.22 19.98
N TRP A 85 -9.35 -6.12 19.66
CA TRP A 85 -9.51 -5.44 18.38
C TRP A 85 -8.17 -4.99 17.81
N HIS A 86 -8.13 -4.81 16.50
CA HIS A 86 -6.99 -4.26 15.78
C HIS A 86 -7.43 -3.53 14.51
N VAL A 87 -6.62 -2.56 14.09
CA VAL A 87 -6.71 -1.89 12.79
C VAL A 87 -5.33 -1.92 12.14
N GLU A 88 -5.27 -2.43 10.92
CA GLU A 88 -4.06 -2.61 10.15
C GLU A 88 -4.14 -1.81 8.85
N VAL A 89 -3.12 -0.98 8.63
CA VAL A 89 -2.84 -0.38 7.33
C VAL A 89 -1.81 -1.28 6.66
N PHE A 90 -2.12 -1.83 5.50
CA PHE A 90 -1.27 -2.84 4.87
C PHE A 90 0.18 -2.35 4.70
N TYR A 91 1.16 -3.16 5.12
CA TYR A 91 2.61 -2.84 5.16
C TYR A 91 3.06 -1.61 5.98
N ILE A 92 2.15 -0.89 6.64
CA ILE A 92 2.51 0.20 7.55
C ILE A 92 2.32 -0.30 8.98
N PRO A 93 3.37 -0.31 9.82
CA PRO A 93 3.21 -0.66 11.23
C PRO A 93 2.25 0.31 11.92
N THR A 94 1.08 -0.17 12.37
CA THR A 94 0.09 0.59 13.12
C THR A 94 0.01 0.15 14.59
N PRO A 95 -0.01 1.10 15.54
CA PRO A 95 -0.17 0.80 16.96
C PRO A 95 -1.61 0.45 17.35
N GLU A 96 -2.58 0.64 16.44
CA GLU A 96 -4.02 0.54 16.70
C GLU A 96 -4.49 -0.89 16.97
N ARG A 97 -4.42 -1.26 18.25
CA ARG A 97 -4.91 -2.53 18.79
C ARG A 97 -5.23 -2.39 20.25
N GLY A 98 -6.18 -3.19 20.74
CA GLY A 98 -6.57 -3.14 22.15
C GLY A 98 -7.42 -4.32 22.59
N ASN A 99 -7.81 -4.29 23.86
CA ASN A 99 -8.74 -5.22 24.45
C ASN A 99 -9.61 -4.52 25.49
N SER A 100 -10.81 -5.05 25.72
CA SER A 100 -11.73 -4.55 26.73
C SER A 100 -12.64 -5.66 27.25
N ALA A 101 -12.93 -5.64 28.56
CA ALA A 101 -13.89 -6.57 29.15
C ALA A 101 -15.32 -6.33 28.64
N ASN A 102 -15.69 -5.07 28.39
CA ASN A 102 -17.04 -4.64 28.02
C ASN A 102 -18.13 -5.22 28.96
N ASP A 103 -17.90 -5.13 30.28
CA ASP A 103 -18.81 -5.71 31.27
C ASP A 103 -20.19 -5.04 31.27
N GLY A 104 -20.23 -3.74 30.92
CA GLY A 104 -21.45 -2.94 30.75
C GLY A 104 -22.32 -3.37 29.57
N GLY A 105 -21.75 -4.13 28.62
CA GLY A 105 -22.47 -4.68 27.48
C GLY A 105 -22.77 -3.66 26.39
N ASP A 106 -21.85 -2.72 26.19
CA ASP A 106 -21.98 -1.68 25.17
C ASP A 106 -21.96 -2.32 23.77
N THR A 107 -22.83 -1.83 22.89
CA THR A 107 -22.92 -2.25 21.48
C THR A 107 -22.57 -1.13 20.51
N SER A 108 -22.14 0.01 21.02
CA SER A 108 -21.71 1.18 20.26
C SER A 108 -20.40 1.73 20.79
N GLY A 109 -19.60 2.29 19.90
CA GLY A 109 -18.37 3.00 20.26
C GLY A 109 -18.09 4.11 19.26
N ASP A 110 -17.33 5.09 19.70
CA ASP A 110 -16.88 6.20 18.89
C ASP A 110 -15.50 6.68 19.34
N GLY A 111 -14.86 7.47 18.50
CA GLY A 111 -13.60 8.08 18.82
C GLY A 111 -13.07 8.99 17.72
N THR A 112 -12.01 9.71 18.06
CA THR A 112 -11.25 10.56 17.14
C THR A 112 -9.81 10.09 17.14
N ILE A 113 -9.26 9.85 15.96
CA ILE A 113 -7.85 9.53 15.76
C ILE A 113 -7.15 10.66 15.01
N ASN A 114 -5.93 11.00 15.42
CA ASN A 114 -5.03 11.84 14.64
C ASN A 114 -4.26 10.94 13.66
N VAL A 115 -4.25 11.25 12.37
CA VAL A 115 -3.63 10.38 11.36
C VAL A 115 -2.12 10.23 11.61
N LYS A 116 -1.43 11.35 11.85
CA LYS A 116 0.03 11.37 12.10
C LYS A 116 0.48 10.58 13.35
N ASP A 117 -0.36 10.46 14.37
CA ASP A 117 0.02 9.82 15.64
C ASP A 117 0.00 8.28 15.51
N ASN A 118 -0.61 7.77 14.44
CA ASN A 118 -0.83 6.35 14.16
C ASN A 118 0.14 5.76 13.15
N ALA A 119 1.17 6.52 12.78
CA ALA A 119 2.15 6.11 11.79
C ALA A 119 3.57 6.57 12.15
N PRO A 120 4.60 5.76 11.90
CA PRO A 120 5.98 6.06 12.32
C PRO A 120 6.65 7.17 11.49
N PHE A 121 6.12 7.49 10.31
CA PHE A 121 6.64 8.53 9.42
C PHE A 121 5.53 9.05 8.50
N ARG A 122 5.71 10.26 7.98
CA ARG A 122 4.78 10.85 7.01
C ARG A 122 4.82 10.09 5.67
N PHE A 123 3.65 9.69 5.21
CA PHE A 123 3.45 9.07 3.90
C PHE A 123 2.23 9.63 3.18
N THR A 124 2.12 9.31 1.89
CA THR A 124 1.04 9.67 0.96
C THR A 124 0.76 8.47 0.09
N GLY A 125 -0.42 8.35 -0.49
CA GLY A 125 -0.74 7.25 -1.41
C GLY A 125 -2.08 6.59 -1.13
N LEU A 126 -2.32 5.47 -1.79
CA LEU A 126 -3.54 4.67 -1.67
C LEU A 126 -3.23 3.36 -0.94
N TYR A 127 -3.90 3.13 0.18
CA TYR A 127 -3.62 2.04 1.11
C TYR A 127 -4.87 1.23 1.42
N PHE A 128 -4.72 -0.08 1.49
CA PHE A 128 -5.74 -0.96 2.01
C PHE A 128 -5.68 -0.98 3.54
N VAL A 129 -6.84 -0.83 4.18
CA VAL A 129 -7.01 -0.81 5.62
C VAL A 129 -8.02 -1.87 6.00
N SER A 130 -7.69 -2.68 7.00
CA SER A 130 -8.59 -3.69 7.56
C SER A 130 -8.62 -3.60 9.07
N GLY A 131 -9.72 -4.01 9.68
CA GLY A 131 -9.81 -4.11 11.13
C GLY A 131 -10.82 -5.17 11.53
N ALA A 132 -10.65 -5.66 12.76
CA ALA A 132 -11.61 -6.58 13.34
C ALA A 132 -11.65 -6.44 14.86
N ILE A 133 -12.81 -6.75 15.42
CA ILE A 133 -13.08 -6.92 16.84
C ILE A 133 -13.71 -8.29 17.05
N SER A 134 -13.24 -9.04 18.03
CA SER A 134 -13.78 -10.37 18.35
C SER A 134 -13.72 -10.63 19.85
N GLY A 135 -14.68 -11.41 20.35
CA GLY A 135 -14.76 -11.78 21.76
C GLY A 135 -15.95 -12.70 22.05
N ASP A 136 -16.33 -12.78 23.31
CA ASP A 136 -17.50 -13.54 23.76
C ASP A 136 -18.78 -12.85 23.24
N GLY A 137 -19.61 -13.56 22.48
CA GLY A 137 -20.90 -13.05 21.99
C GLY A 137 -20.91 -12.55 20.54
N GLY A 138 -19.76 -12.47 19.87
CA GLY A 138 -19.70 -12.17 18.44
C GLY A 138 -18.35 -11.66 17.93
N SER A 139 -18.34 -11.28 16.66
CA SER A 139 -17.23 -10.62 16.00
C SER A 139 -17.74 -9.64 14.94
N CYS A 140 -16.95 -8.62 14.67
CA CYS A 140 -17.16 -7.67 13.59
C CYS A 140 -15.83 -7.46 12.89
N ASP A 141 -15.83 -7.51 11.57
CA ASP A 141 -14.65 -7.28 10.74
C ASP A 141 -15.01 -6.38 9.57
N GLY A 142 -14.00 -5.69 9.05
CA GLY A 142 -14.17 -4.90 7.86
C GLY A 142 -12.89 -4.44 7.21
N SER A 143 -13.04 -3.94 5.99
CA SER A 143 -11.93 -3.43 5.21
C SER A 143 -12.37 -2.38 4.19
N GLY A 144 -11.44 -1.52 3.81
CA GLY A 144 -11.64 -0.51 2.78
C GLY A 144 -10.34 0.16 2.38
N TRP A 145 -10.46 1.12 1.45
CA TRP A 145 -9.33 1.85 0.91
C TRP A 145 -9.29 3.27 1.45
N VAL A 146 -8.09 3.69 1.85
CA VAL A 146 -7.80 5.02 2.37
C VAL A 146 -6.73 5.67 1.51
N LYS A 147 -7.00 6.90 1.06
CA LYS A 147 -6.05 7.74 0.35
C LYS A 147 -5.52 8.83 1.29
N VAL A 148 -4.22 8.77 1.60
CA VAL A 148 -3.57 9.85 2.35
C VAL A 148 -3.17 10.96 1.39
N ALA A 149 -3.86 12.09 1.50
CA ALA A 149 -3.65 13.28 0.69
C ALA A 149 -2.34 13.99 1.07
N GLY A 150 -1.68 14.57 0.07
CA GLY A 150 -0.46 15.35 0.26
C GLY A 150 0.47 15.28 -0.95
N ASP A 151 1.54 16.07 -0.89
CA ASP A 151 2.62 16.04 -1.87
C ASP A 151 3.61 14.90 -1.52
N PRO A 152 3.80 13.90 -2.40
CA PRO A 152 4.75 12.82 -2.17
C PRO A 152 6.20 13.31 -2.06
N VAL A 153 6.59 14.40 -2.74
CA VAL A 153 7.99 14.88 -2.80
C VAL A 153 8.50 15.34 -1.43
N GLY A 154 7.60 15.72 -0.52
CA GLY A 154 7.92 16.10 0.85
C GLY A 154 8.03 14.95 1.85
N THR A 155 8.00 13.70 1.40
CA THR A 155 7.94 12.52 2.28
C THR A 155 9.27 11.74 2.30
N LEU A 156 9.59 11.12 3.44
CA LEU A 156 10.80 10.28 3.56
C LEU A 156 10.80 9.11 2.54
N PRO A 157 9.68 8.39 2.32
CA PRO A 157 9.62 7.34 1.31
C PRO A 157 9.95 7.81 -0.12
N PHE A 158 9.67 9.06 -0.48
CA PHE A 158 10.02 9.59 -1.81
C PHE A 158 11.53 9.58 -2.03
N PHE A 159 12.30 10.14 -1.09
CA PHE A 159 13.75 10.18 -1.21
C PHE A 159 14.37 8.77 -1.17
N VAL A 160 13.82 7.88 -0.33
CA VAL A 160 14.24 6.47 -0.31
C VAL A 160 13.99 5.80 -1.66
N GLY A 161 12.79 5.94 -2.22
CA GLY A 161 12.44 5.39 -3.52
C GLY A 161 13.31 5.96 -4.66
N LEU A 162 13.55 7.27 -4.65
CA LEU A 162 14.40 7.95 -5.63
C LEU A 162 15.85 7.46 -5.57
N VAL A 163 16.46 7.39 -4.37
CA VAL A 163 17.83 6.92 -4.21
C VAL A 163 17.97 5.47 -4.65
N LEU A 164 17.03 4.59 -4.26
CA LEU A 164 17.01 3.18 -4.69
C LEU A 164 16.89 3.05 -6.21
N ALA A 165 16.00 3.84 -6.83
CA ALA A 165 15.83 3.84 -8.28
C ALA A 165 17.11 4.26 -9.00
N LEU A 166 17.73 5.38 -8.59
CA LEU A 166 18.95 5.90 -9.20
C LEU A 166 20.14 4.95 -9.02
N LEU A 167 20.34 4.41 -7.81
CA LEU A 167 21.39 3.43 -7.54
C LEU A 167 21.18 2.13 -8.34
N GLY A 168 19.93 1.68 -8.44
CA GLY A 168 19.57 0.50 -9.21
C GLY A 168 19.88 0.67 -10.70
N VAL A 169 19.50 1.81 -11.29
CA VAL A 169 19.81 2.16 -12.69
C VAL A 169 21.32 2.26 -12.91
N LEU A 170 22.06 2.89 -11.99
CA LEU A 170 23.51 2.99 -12.08
C LEU A 170 24.16 1.59 -12.06
N MET A 171 23.74 0.71 -11.15
CA MET A 171 24.25 -0.66 -11.08
C MET A 171 23.89 -1.49 -12.31
N LEU A 172 22.68 -1.33 -12.85
CA LEU A 172 22.28 -1.94 -14.13
C LEU A 172 23.21 -1.50 -15.26
N ALA A 173 23.45 -0.19 -15.41
CA ALA A 173 24.32 0.33 -16.45
C ALA A 173 25.75 -0.20 -16.33
N LEU A 174 26.32 -0.17 -15.11
CA LEU A 174 27.65 -0.71 -14.84
C LEU A 174 27.72 -2.23 -15.09
N GLY A 175 26.69 -2.97 -14.68
CA GLY A 175 26.57 -4.41 -14.90
C GLY A 175 26.55 -4.78 -16.39
N VAL A 176 25.80 -4.02 -17.20
CA VAL A 176 25.76 -4.19 -18.65
C VAL A 176 27.10 -3.84 -19.31
N VAL A 177 27.71 -2.71 -18.93
CA VAL A 177 28.97 -2.25 -19.52
C VAL A 177 30.14 -3.16 -19.16
N ARG A 178 30.20 -3.62 -17.91
CA ARG A 178 31.31 -4.46 -17.40
C ARG A 178 31.04 -5.96 -17.48
N GLY A 179 29.88 -6.39 -17.98
CA GLY A 179 29.49 -7.80 -18.03
C GLY A 179 29.29 -8.47 -16.66
N GLN A 180 29.03 -7.69 -15.61
CA GLN A 180 28.86 -8.18 -14.24
C GLN A 180 27.40 -8.60 -14.00
N VAL A 181 27.20 -9.92 -13.85
CA VAL A 181 25.88 -10.53 -13.64
C VAL A 181 25.26 -10.07 -12.32
N LEU A 182 26.02 -10.14 -11.21
CA LEU A 182 25.54 -9.76 -9.88
C LEU A 182 25.07 -8.30 -9.84
N ALA A 183 25.87 -7.37 -10.38
CA ALA A 183 25.54 -5.96 -10.43
C ALA A 183 24.25 -5.68 -11.22
N SER A 184 24.02 -6.42 -12.31
CA SER A 184 22.80 -6.29 -13.11
C SER A 184 21.56 -6.77 -12.37
N ILE A 185 21.63 -7.92 -11.68
CA ILE A 185 20.50 -8.46 -10.90
C ILE A 185 20.19 -7.57 -9.71
N VAL A 186 21.19 -7.19 -8.92
CA VAL A 186 21.04 -6.29 -7.77
C VAL A 186 20.53 -4.92 -8.23
N GLY A 187 21.07 -4.39 -9.33
CA GLY A 187 20.60 -3.13 -9.91
C GLY A 187 19.14 -3.20 -10.34
N GLY A 188 18.71 -4.30 -10.96
CA GLY A 188 17.32 -4.54 -11.34
C GLY A 188 16.37 -4.59 -10.15
N LEU A 189 16.77 -5.29 -9.08
CA LEU A 189 16.01 -5.36 -7.83
C LEU A 189 15.85 -3.98 -7.18
N LEU A 190 16.95 -3.24 -7.02
CA LEU A 190 16.94 -1.90 -6.42
C LEU A 190 16.12 -0.91 -7.25
N ALA A 191 16.26 -0.95 -8.57
CA ALA A 191 15.47 -0.12 -9.47
C ALA A 191 13.98 -0.45 -9.37
N GLY A 192 13.62 -1.73 -9.40
CA GLY A 192 12.23 -2.19 -9.24
C GLY A 192 11.65 -1.77 -7.90
N LEU A 193 12.39 -1.94 -6.80
CA LEU A 193 11.96 -1.52 -5.47
C LEU A 193 11.75 0.00 -5.40
N GLY A 194 12.72 0.79 -5.89
CA GLY A 194 12.63 2.25 -5.89
C GLY A 194 11.43 2.76 -6.67
N VAL A 195 11.20 2.19 -7.86
CA VAL A 195 10.03 2.51 -8.69
C VAL A 195 8.73 2.10 -8.02
N ALA A 196 8.67 0.92 -7.38
CA ALA A 196 7.48 0.48 -6.65
C ALA A 196 7.12 1.45 -5.53
N VAL A 197 8.10 1.89 -4.74
CA VAL A 197 7.90 2.88 -3.67
C VAL A 197 7.36 4.20 -4.24
N LEU A 198 7.96 4.72 -5.32
CA LEU A 198 7.53 5.97 -5.95
C LEU A 198 6.10 5.89 -6.53
N LEU A 199 5.72 4.74 -7.10
CA LEU A 199 4.38 4.52 -7.64
C LEU A 199 3.32 4.42 -6.55
N VAL A 200 3.65 3.78 -5.42
CA VAL A 200 2.76 3.72 -4.25
C VAL A 200 2.50 5.12 -3.71
N ILE A 201 3.55 5.90 -3.45
CA ILE A 201 3.38 7.18 -2.75
C ILE A 201 2.72 8.25 -3.60
N SER A 202 2.79 8.10 -4.92
CA SER A 202 2.06 8.94 -5.88
C SER A 202 0.61 8.50 -6.08
N ALA A 203 0.13 7.49 -5.33
CA ALA A 203 -1.17 6.84 -5.50
C ALA A 203 -1.39 6.28 -6.92
N SER A 204 -0.33 6.04 -7.69
CA SER A 204 -0.41 5.43 -9.02
C SER A 204 -0.67 3.93 -8.94
N VAL A 205 -0.23 3.30 -7.84
CA VAL A 205 -0.40 1.88 -7.57
C VAL A 205 -0.85 1.70 -6.11
N PRO A 206 -1.92 0.93 -5.85
CA PRO A 206 -2.37 0.66 -4.49
C PRO A 206 -1.38 -0.20 -3.71
N LEU A 207 -1.26 0.07 -2.41
CA LEU A 207 -0.56 -0.80 -1.45
C LEU A 207 -1.60 -1.67 -0.71
N GLY A 208 -1.73 -2.93 -1.14
CA GLY A 208 -2.81 -3.83 -0.69
C GLY A 208 -3.10 -4.97 -1.68
N ALA A 209 -2.81 -4.74 -2.96
CA ALA A 209 -2.83 -5.76 -4.00
C ALA A 209 -1.44 -6.35 -4.25
N ALA A 210 -1.34 -7.41 -5.06
CA ALA A 210 -0.06 -8.04 -5.47
C ALA A 210 0.86 -7.10 -6.30
N THR A 211 0.45 -5.85 -6.52
CA THR A 211 1.07 -4.87 -7.40
C THR A 211 2.50 -4.45 -7.01
N PRO A 212 2.86 -4.16 -5.74
CA PRO A 212 4.25 -3.85 -5.39
C PRO A 212 5.19 -5.03 -5.61
N LEU A 213 4.71 -6.25 -5.36
CA LEU A 213 5.46 -7.50 -5.58
C LEU A 213 5.67 -7.75 -7.08
N ALA A 214 4.68 -7.44 -7.92
CA ALA A 214 4.80 -7.55 -9.37
C ALA A 214 5.87 -6.60 -9.92
N ILE A 215 5.95 -5.35 -9.44
CA ILE A 215 6.97 -4.39 -9.88
C ILE A 215 8.38 -4.85 -9.47
N LEU A 216 8.52 -5.40 -8.26
CA LEU A 216 9.76 -6.03 -7.82
C LEU A 216 10.18 -7.20 -8.73
N ALA A 217 9.23 -8.09 -9.06
CA ALA A 217 9.47 -9.20 -9.96
C ALA A 217 9.93 -8.72 -11.35
N ILE A 218 9.31 -7.67 -11.88
CA ILE A 218 9.72 -7.03 -13.15
C ILE A 218 11.14 -6.50 -13.05
N GLY A 219 11.50 -5.81 -11.96
CA GLY A 219 12.85 -5.33 -11.73
C GLY A 219 13.90 -6.45 -11.78
N ILE A 220 13.61 -7.59 -11.15
CA ILE A 220 14.46 -8.78 -11.19
C ILE A 220 14.61 -9.32 -12.62
N VAL A 221 13.51 -9.45 -13.36
CA VAL A 221 13.52 -9.92 -14.76
C VAL A 221 14.36 -8.99 -15.64
N VAL A 222 14.22 -7.67 -15.47
CA VAL A 222 15.05 -6.67 -16.18
C VAL A 222 16.53 -6.84 -15.82
N GLY A 223 16.85 -7.05 -14.54
CA GLY A 223 18.23 -7.30 -14.09
C GLY A 223 18.85 -8.56 -14.70
N ILE A 224 18.07 -9.64 -14.81
CA ILE A 224 18.51 -10.89 -15.47
C ILE A 224 18.74 -10.64 -16.97
N ALA A 225 17.82 -9.97 -17.65
CA ALA A 225 17.97 -9.64 -19.07
C ALA A 225 19.22 -8.77 -19.33
N ALA A 226 19.45 -7.77 -18.49
CA ALA A 226 20.64 -6.92 -18.52
C ALA A 226 21.94 -7.72 -18.32
N ALA A 227 21.95 -8.67 -17.38
CA ALA A 227 23.10 -9.55 -17.14
C ALA A 227 23.45 -10.39 -18.38
N LEU A 228 22.45 -10.98 -19.03
CA LEU A 228 22.63 -11.77 -20.25
C LEU A 228 23.18 -10.93 -21.40
N LEU A 229 22.68 -9.69 -21.56
CA LEU A 229 23.15 -8.74 -22.56
C LEU A 229 24.61 -8.34 -22.30
N GLY A 230 24.97 -8.00 -21.07
CA GLY A 230 26.34 -7.63 -20.69
C GLY A 230 27.34 -8.74 -20.98
N ARG A 231 27.01 -9.99 -20.61
CA ARG A 231 27.82 -11.18 -20.91
C ARG A 231 28.08 -11.37 -22.40
N SER A 232 27.06 -11.13 -23.23
CA SER A 232 27.16 -11.27 -24.68
C SER A 232 28.03 -10.19 -25.35
N ARG A 233 28.18 -9.01 -24.72
CA ARG A 233 29.07 -7.94 -25.21
C ARG A 233 30.52 -8.21 -24.83
N ALA A 234 30.77 -8.65 -23.60
CA ALA A 234 32.12 -8.95 -23.10
C ALA A 234 32.80 -10.12 -23.83
N SER A 235 32.02 -11.00 -24.47
CA SER A 235 32.50 -12.21 -25.17
C SER A 235 32.70 -12.02 -26.68
N ARG A 236 32.50 -10.81 -27.23
CA ARG A 236 32.76 -10.55 -28.65
C ARG A 236 34.25 -10.21 -28.86
N PRO A 237 34.98 -10.97 -29.70
CA PRO A 237 36.32 -10.57 -30.12
C PRO A 237 36.24 -9.29 -30.96
N LEU A 238 37.23 -8.41 -30.77
CA LEU A 238 37.44 -7.17 -31.55
C LEU A 238 37.71 -7.47 -33.02
#